data_AF-A0AAC9RJN4-F1
#
_entry.id   AF-A0AAC9RJN4-F1
#
_cell.length_a   1.000
_cell.length_b   1.000
_cell.length_c   1.000
_cell.angle_alpha   90.00
_cell.angle_beta   90.00
_cell.angle_gamma   90.00
#
_symmetry.space_group_name_H-M   'P 1'
#
loop_
_entity.id
_entity.type
_entity.pdbx_description
1 polymer ?
#
loop_
_entity_poly.entity_id
_entity_poly.type
_entity_poly.pdbx_seq_one_letter_code
_entity_poly.pdbx_strand_id
1 'polypeptide(L)'
;MSKYRNPLTLMLLIITGVVLGSLIGTSFGNTLPILSYGPQPLGLNDLELDLGVVYIRLTLLMHINFASLLGLLLAVLIFNKL
;
A
#
# COMPACT_ATOMS: atom_id res chain seq x y z
N MET A 1 -18.58 -25.30 -12.36
CA MET A 1 -19.01 -24.44 -11.23
C MET A 1 -18.37 -23.08 -11.40
N SER A 2 -19.14 -22.04 -11.70
CA SER A 2 -18.62 -20.68 -11.80
C SER A 2 -18.11 -20.27 -10.42
N LYS A 3 -16.79 -20.22 -10.27
CA LYS A 3 -16.15 -19.70 -9.07
C LYS A 3 -16.47 -18.20 -9.04
N TYR A 4 -17.51 -17.83 -8.28
CA TYR A 4 -17.83 -16.42 -8.02
C TYR A 4 -16.64 -15.83 -7.26
N ARG A 5 -15.66 -15.33 -7.99
CA ARG A 5 -14.51 -14.63 -7.44
C ARG A 5 -15.01 -13.28 -6.95
N ASN A 6 -15.20 -13.19 -5.63
CA ASN A 6 -15.68 -11.99 -5.01
C ASN A 6 -14.61 -10.88 -5.18
N PRO A 7 -14.92 -9.77 -5.87
CA PRO A 7 -13.96 -8.67 -6.04
C PRO A 7 -13.52 -8.07 -4.71
N LEU A 8 -14.35 -8.16 -3.66
CA LEU A 8 -13.98 -7.77 -2.29
C LEU A 8 -12.81 -8.59 -1.74
N THR A 9 -12.75 -9.89 -2.06
CA THR A 9 -11.66 -10.76 -1.62
C THR A 9 -10.34 -10.34 -2.27
N LEU A 10 -10.36 -10.01 -3.57
CA LEU A 10 -9.18 -9.47 -4.26
C LEU A 10 -8.74 -8.14 -3.65
N MET A 11 -9.68 -7.23 -3.40
CA MET A 11 -9.39 -5.92 -2.82
C MET A 11 -8.74 -6.04 -1.43
N LEU A 12 -9.28 -6.91 -0.57
CA LEU A 12 -8.68 -7.21 0.75
C LEU A 12 -7.29 -7.83 0.63
N LEU A 13 -7.08 -8.73 -0.32
CA LEU A 13 -5.77 -9.37 -0.54
C LEU A 13 -4.72 -8.36 -1.00
N ILE A 14 -5.09 -7.43 -1.88
CA ILE A 14 -4.19 -6.37 -2.32
C ILE A 14 -3.84 -5.43 -1.16
N ILE A 15 -4.84 -4.97 -0.40
CA ILE A 15 -4.60 -4.08 0.75
C ILE A 15 -3.68 -4.76 1.77
N THR A 16 -3.99 -5.99 2.16
CA THR A 16 -3.18 -6.73 3.13
C THR A 16 -1.79 -7.07 2.60
N GLY A 17 -1.66 -7.48 1.33
CA GLY A 17 -0.38 -7.78 0.69
C GLY A 17 0.55 -6.56 0.63
N VAL A 18 0.02 -5.39 0.24
CA VAL A 18 0.80 -4.14 0.20
C VAL A 18 1.23 -3.71 1.59
N VAL A 19 0.32 -3.75 2.58
CA VAL A 19 0.64 -3.38 3.98
C VAL A 19 1.71 -4.30 4.55
N LEU A 20 1.55 -5.63 4.42
CA LEU A 20 2.51 -6.61 4.92
C LEU A 20 3.87 -6.48 4.19
N GLY A 21 3.86 -6.33 2.87
CA GLY A 21 5.07 -6.14 2.08
C GLY A 21 5.82 -4.86 2.49
N SER A 22 5.08 -3.77 2.75
CA SER A 22 5.68 -2.53 3.23
C SER A 22 6.33 -2.69 4.61
N LEU A 23 5.65 -3.33 5.56
CA LEU A 23 6.17 -3.61 6.91
C LEU A 23 7.44 -4.46 6.88
N ILE A 24 7.48 -5.47 6.02
CA ILE A 24 8.67 -6.31 5.81
C ILE A 24 9.80 -5.47 5.18
N GLY A 25 9.49 -4.70 4.15
CA GLY A 25 10.47 -3.86 3.45
C GLY A 25 11.11 -2.80 4.33
N THR A 26 10.36 -2.19 5.26
CA THR A 26 10.92 -1.22 6.20
C THR A 26 11.72 -1.90 7.31
N SER A 27 11.27 -3.05 7.80
CA SER A 27 11.94 -3.77 8.90
C SER A 27 13.27 -4.40 8.47
N PHE A 28 13.32 -4.97 7.26
CA PHE A 28 14.53 -5.55 6.68
C PHE A 28 15.37 -4.54 5.88
N GLY A 29 14.98 -3.28 5.86
CA GLY A 29 15.68 -2.23 5.12
C GLY A 29 17.12 -2.00 5.54
N ASN A 30 17.41 -2.21 6.82
CA ASN A 30 18.74 -2.03 7.36
C ASN A 30 19.71 -3.15 6.92
N THR A 31 19.20 -4.35 6.60
CA THR A 31 20.02 -5.49 6.17
C THR A 31 20.02 -5.64 4.64
N LEU A 32 18.92 -5.28 3.99
CA LEU A 32 18.73 -5.38 2.54
C LEU A 32 18.11 -4.06 2.03
N PRO A 33 18.93 -3.05 1.72
CA PRO A 33 18.44 -1.71 1.35
C PRO A 33 17.61 -1.72 0.06
N ILE A 34 17.75 -2.75 -0.78
CA ILE A 34 16.95 -2.92 -2.00
C ILE A 34 15.46 -3.16 -1.71
N LEU A 35 15.10 -3.70 -0.53
CA LEU A 35 13.70 -3.95 -0.13
C LEU A 35 12.98 -2.67 0.28
N SER A 36 13.71 -1.69 0.84
CA SER A 36 13.18 -0.37 1.21
C SER A 36 13.26 0.65 0.09
N TYR A 37 13.98 0.32 -1.00
CA TYR A 37 14.04 1.19 -2.16
C TYR A 37 12.62 1.41 -2.69
N GLY A 38 12.23 2.67 -2.83
CA GLY A 38 10.88 3.03 -3.22
C GLY A 38 10.83 4.42 -3.82
N PRO A 39 9.85 4.68 -4.68
CA PRO A 39 9.55 6.03 -5.14
C PRO A 39 9.20 6.95 -3.97
N GLN A 40 9.20 8.26 -4.24
CA GLN A 40 8.76 9.26 -3.26
C GLN A 40 7.36 8.92 -2.70
N PRO A 41 7.07 9.33 -1.45
CA PRO A 41 5.81 9.02 -0.81
C PRO A 41 4.64 9.51 -1.66
N LEU A 42 3.74 8.61 -2.03
CA LEU A 42 2.59 8.93 -2.86
C LEU A 42 1.38 9.17 -1.96
N GLY A 43 0.63 10.24 -2.21
CA GLY A 43 -0.57 10.53 -1.43
C GLY A 43 -1.06 11.96 -1.55
N LEU A 44 -2.02 12.30 -0.68
CA LEU A 44 -2.56 13.65 -0.57
C LEU A 44 -1.58 14.49 0.23
N ASN A 45 -0.92 15.42 -0.46
CA ASN A 45 -0.04 16.38 0.16
C ASN A 45 -0.76 17.71 0.32
N ASP A 46 -0.77 18.21 1.57
CA ASP A 46 -1.17 19.57 1.90
C ASP A 46 -2.58 19.93 1.42
N LEU A 47 -3.56 19.10 1.79
CA LEU A 47 -4.95 19.40 1.56
C LEU A 47 -5.38 20.45 2.59
N GLU A 48 -5.30 21.71 2.17
CA GLU A 48 -5.64 22.89 2.98
C GLU A 48 -7.09 23.30 2.74
N LEU A 49 -7.85 23.43 3.82
CA LEU A 49 -9.20 23.97 3.82
C LEU A 49 -9.25 25.13 4.81
N ASP A 50 -9.35 26.35 4.27
CA ASP A 50 -9.48 27.57 5.05
C ASP A 50 -10.90 28.15 4.89
N LEU A 51 -11.64 28.17 5.99
CA LEU A 51 -13.01 28.69 6.06
C LEU A 51 -13.04 30.09 6.70
N GLY A 52 -11.89 30.72 6.96
CA GLY A 52 -11.72 32.02 7.62
C GLY A 52 -11.93 32.00 9.14
N VAL A 53 -12.70 31.04 9.65
CA VAL A 53 -12.95 30.81 11.10
C VAL A 53 -12.31 29.51 11.58
N VAL A 54 -12.14 28.54 10.66
CA VAL A 54 -11.59 27.22 10.92
C VAL A 54 -10.63 26.87 9.80
N TYR A 55 -9.44 26.40 10.19
CA TYR A 55 -8.37 25.97 9.28
C TYR A 55 -8.09 24.47 9.49
N ILE A 56 -8.12 23.70 8.41
CA ILE A 56 -7.86 22.25 8.42
C ILE A 56 -6.77 21.95 7.39
N ARG A 57 -5.71 21.26 7.83
CA ARG A 57 -4.63 20.76 6.97
C ARG A 57 -4.56 19.24 7.10
N LEU A 58 -4.75 18.52 5.99
CA LEU A 58 -4.65 17.06 5.95
C LEU A 58 -3.52 16.64 5.02
N THR A 59 -2.59 15.85 5.56
CA THR A 59 -1.54 15.18 4.79
C THR A 59 -1.68 13.68 4.97
N LEU A 60 -1.87 12.96 3.87
CA LEU A 60 -1.95 11.50 3.83
C LEU A 60 -0.88 10.98 2.88
N LEU A 61 0.19 10.43 3.42
CA LEU A 61 1.31 9.90 2.65
C LEU A 61 1.38 8.37 2.76
N MET A 62 1.51 7.70 1.63
CA MET A 62 1.78 6.27 1.54
C MET A 62 3.19 6.03 1.01
N HIS A 63 4.01 5.40 1.85
CA HIS A 63 5.36 5.00 1.48
C HIS A 63 5.31 3.61 0.85
N ILE A 64 5.33 3.55 -0.48
CA ILE A 64 5.38 2.29 -1.23
C ILE A 64 6.86 1.94 -1.49
N ASN A 65 7.30 0.77 -1.02
CA ASN A 65 8.65 0.26 -1.23
C ASN A 65 8.65 -0.97 -2.16
N PHE A 66 9.81 -1.41 -2.62
CA PHE A 66 9.93 -2.58 -3.50
C PHE A 66 9.31 -3.84 -2.89
N ALA A 67 9.45 -4.04 -1.58
CA ALA A 67 8.82 -5.14 -0.88
C ALA A 67 7.28 -5.11 -0.92
N SER A 68 6.67 -3.92 -0.90
CA SER A 68 5.22 -3.76 -1.05
C SER A 68 4.72 -4.10 -2.45
N LEU A 69 5.53 -3.85 -3.49
CA LEU A 69 5.25 -4.32 -4.86
C LEU A 69 5.27 -5.85 -4.94
N LEU A 70 6.23 -6.50 -4.26
CA LEU A 70 6.25 -7.95 -4.15
C LEU A 70 5.02 -8.49 -3.40
N GLY A 71 4.60 -7.81 -2.33
CA GLY A 71 3.37 -8.12 -1.61
C GLY A 71 2.11 -8.03 -2.48
N LEU A 72 2.02 -7.01 -3.34
CA LEU A 72 0.94 -6.87 -4.32
C LEU A 72 0.97 -8.00 -5.36
N LEU A 73 2.16 -8.34 -5.87
CA LEU A 73 2.34 -9.40 -6.87
C LEU A 73 1.93 -10.76 -6.29
N LEU A 74 2.35 -11.06 -5.06
CA LEU A 74 1.90 -12.24 -4.31
C LEU A 74 0.40 -12.25 -4.09
N ALA A 75 -0.21 -11.10 -3.77
CA ALA A 75 -1.65 -11.02 -3.58
C ALA A 75 -2.43 -11.43 -4.84
N VAL A 76 -2.00 -10.95 -6.02
CA VAL A 76 -2.59 -11.33 -7.30
C VAL A 76 -2.39 -12.82 -7.59
N LEU A 77 -1.19 -13.37 -7.31
CA LEU A 77 -0.92 -14.80 -7.51
C LEU A 77 -1.77 -15.69 -6.59
N ILE A 78 -1.90 -15.33 -5.32
CA ILE A 78 -2.73 -16.05 -4.34
C ILE A 78 -4.19 -16.01 -4.77
N PHE A 79 -4.71 -14.82 -5.13
CA PHE A 79 -6.07 -14.68 -5.62
C PHE A 79 -6.30 -15.49 -6.90
N ASN A 80 -5.30 -15.57 -7.78
CA ASN A 80 -5.41 -16.37 -9.00
C ASN A 80 -5.41 -17.89 -8.74
N LYS A 81 -4.86 -18.33 -7.61
CA LYS A 81 -4.96 -19.73 -7.18
C LYS A 81 -6.27 -20.01 -6.42
N LEU A 82 -6.82 -18.99 -5.75
CA LEU A 82 -8.04 -19.04 -4.94
C LEU A 82 -9.32 -19.19 -5.75
#